data_AF-A0A2V9KM33-F1
#
_entry.id   AF-A0A2V9KM33-F1
#
_cell.length_a   1.000
_cell.length_b   1.000
_cell.length_c   1.000
_cell.angle_alpha   90.00
_cell.angle_beta   90.00
_cell.angle_gamma   90.00
#
_symmetry.space_group_name_H-M   'P 1'
#
loop_
_entity.id
_entity.type
_entity.pdbx_description
1 polymer ?
#
loop_
_entity_poly.entity_id
_entity_poly.type
_entity_poly.pdbx_seq_one_letter_code
_entity_poly.pdbx_strand_id
1 'polypeptide(L)' 'MRRPTAEFTKQFLAQARHSLEKHHLPRVTRCLQMLPDGDIWWRPHPTSNSVGNLVLHLSGNVR' A
#
# COMPACT_ATOMS: atom_id res chain seq x y z
N MET A 1 27.19 -4.27 10.67
CA MET A 1 25.99 -3.54 11.17
C MET A 1 25.63 -4.05 12.55
N ARG A 2 25.33 -3.16 13.51
CA ARG A 2 24.78 -3.57 14.82
C ARG A 2 23.32 -4.00 14.65
N ARG A 3 22.93 -5.06 15.36
CA ARG A 3 21.52 -5.49 15.40
C ARG A 3 20.69 -4.50 16.23
N PRO A 4 19.46 -4.19 15.81
CA PRO A 4 18.55 -3.38 16.62
C PRO A 4 18.21 -4.09 17.93
N THR A 5 17.92 -3.29 18.97
CA THR A 5 17.44 -3.80 20.26
C THR A 5 16.00 -4.29 20.15
N ALA A 6 15.57 -5.17 21.06
CA ALA A 6 14.20 -5.66 21.09
C ALA A 6 13.17 -4.52 21.23
N GLU A 7 13.48 -3.50 22.04
CA GLU A 7 12.61 -2.35 22.23
C GLU A 7 12.49 -1.52 20.95
N PHE A 8 13.60 -1.26 20.25
CA PHE A 8 13.55 -0.57 18.97
C PHE A 8 12.72 -1.34 17.95
N THR A 9 12.94 -2.66 17.83
CA THR A 9 12.16 -3.50 16.91
C THR A 9 10.67 -3.43 17.24
N LYS A 10 10.29 -3.47 18.52
CA LYS A 10 8.90 -3.35 18.96
C LYS A 10 8.28 -2.00 18.56
N GLN A 11 8.97 -0.90 18.85
CA GLN A 11 8.50 0.45 18.51
C GLN A 11 8.38 0.65 17.00
N PHE A 12 9.37 0.19 16.24
CA PHE A 12 9.35 0.25 14.79
C PHE A 12 8.16 -0.51 14.20
N LEU A 13 7.92 -1.74 14.64
CA LEU A 13 6.78 -2.54 14.18
C LEU A 13 5.43 -1.90 14.55
N ALA A 14 5.33 -1.31 15.74
CA ALA A 14 4.13 -0.57 16.15
C ALA A 14 3.86 0.63 15.24
N GLN A 15 4.90 1.44 14.96
CA GLN A 15 4.78 2.62 14.10
C GLN A 15 4.50 2.24 12.65
N ALA A 16 5.14 1.19 12.13
CA ALA A 16 4.91 0.72 10.76
C ALA A 16 3.45 0.28 10.56
N ARG A 17 2.90 -0.53 11.49
CA ARG A 17 1.47 -0.91 11.46
C ARG A 17 0.56 0.30 11.53
N HIS A 18 0.81 1.20 12.47
CA HIS A 18 0.04 2.43 12.61
C HIS A 18 0.03 3.25 11.30
N SER A 19 1.19 3.45 10.67
CA SER A 19 1.28 4.20 9.41
C SER A 19 0.54 3.51 8.26
N LEU A 20 0.69 2.19 8.12
CA LEU A 20 0.02 1.41 7.07
C LEU A 20 -1.50 1.49 7.23
N GLU A 21 -2.01 1.27 8.44
CA GLU A 21 -3.45 1.22 8.71
C GLU A 21 -4.12 2.59 8.79
N LYS A 22 -3.47 3.59 9.40
CA LYS A 22 -4.10 4.88 9.69
C LYS A 22 -3.83 5.94 8.62
N HIS A 23 -2.76 5.80 7.85
CA HIS A 23 -2.41 6.79 6.82
C HIS A 23 -2.47 6.21 5.41
N HIS A 24 -1.77 5.12 5.12
CA HIS A 24 -1.63 4.66 3.75
C HIS A 24 -2.91 4.01 3.21
N LEU A 25 -3.48 3.05 3.95
CA LEU A 25 -4.70 2.37 3.51
C LEU A 25 -5.88 3.33 3.28
N PRO A 26 -6.22 4.27 4.20
CA PRO A 26 -7.33 5.20 3.99
C PRO A 26 -7.11 6.11 2.76
N ARG A 27 -5.86 6.53 2.50
CA ARG A 27 -5.52 7.33 1.33
C ARG A 27 -5.70 6.55 0.04
N VAL A 28 -5.22 5.31 -0.01
CA VAL A 28 -5.42 4.41 -1.17
C VAL A 28 -6.92 4.21 -1.42
N THR A 29 -7.69 3.88 -0.39
CA THR A 29 -9.15 3.71 -0.50
C THR A 29 -9.83 4.98 -0.99
N ARG A 30 -9.44 6.16 -0.48
CA ARG A 30 -9.99 7.44 -0.93
C ARG A 30 -9.70 7.71 -2.41
N CYS A 31 -8.48 7.46 -2.87
CA CYS A 31 -8.14 7.60 -4.28
C CYS A 31 -8.95 6.65 -5.16
N LEU A 32 -9.15 5.40 -4.73
CA LEU A 32 -9.97 4.43 -5.48
C LEU A 32 -11.44 4.86 -5.58
N GLN A 33 -12.00 5.44 -4.52
CA GLN A 33 -13.37 5.98 -4.54
C GLN A 33 -13.54 7.18 -5.48
N MET A 34 -12.46 7.88 -5.83
CA MET A 34 -12.49 9.03 -6.74
C MET A 34 -12.30 8.62 -8.20
N LEU A 35 -11.90 7.38 -8.46
CA LEU A 35 -11.59 6.89 -9.80
C LEU A 35 -12.87 6.35 -10.46
N PRO A 36 -13.16 6.72 -11.72
CA PRO A 36 -14.21 6.06 -12.50
C PRO A 36 -13.91 4.57 -12.65
N ASP A 37 -14.94 3.72 -12.61
CA ASP A 37 -14.76 2.26 -12.71
C ASP A 37 -14.00 1.83 -13.99
N GLY A 38 -14.21 2.55 -15.10
CA GLY A 38 -13.52 2.31 -16.37
C GLY A 38 -12.01 2.55 -16.31
N ASP A 39 -11.55 3.40 -15.38
CA ASP A 39 -10.15 3.77 -15.27
C ASP A 39 -9.35 2.82 -14.36
N ILE A 40 -10.02 1.94 -13.60
CA ILE A 40 -9.36 0.97 -12.70
C ILE A 40 -8.35 0.12 -13.46
N TRP A 41 -8.69 -0.30 -14.68
CA TRP A 41 -7.87 -1.17 -15.52
C TRP A 41 -7.11 -0.41 -16.62
N TRP A 42 -7.33 0.91 -16.72
CA TRP A 42 -6.64 1.75 -17.68
C TRP A 42 -5.14 1.86 -17.35
N ARG A 43 -4.33 2.03 -18.39
CA ARG A 43 -2.89 2.26 -18.29
C ARG A 43 -2.43 3.22 -19.39
N PRO A 44 -1.47 4.12 -19.11
CA PRO A 44 -0.96 5.07 -20.10
C PRO A 44 -0.07 4.41 -21.16
N HIS A 45 0.54 3.27 -20.85
CA HIS A 45 1.42 2.53 -21.77
C HIS A 45 1.30 1.02 -21.52
N PRO A 46 1.49 0.15 -22.54
CA PRO A 46 1.43 -1.31 -22.38
C PRO A 46 2.27 -1.89 -21.24
N THR A 47 3.43 -1.28 -20.95
CA THR A 47 4.36 -1.70 -19.89
C THR A 47 4.03 -1.15 -18.49
N SER A 48 3.07 -0.22 -18.39
CA SER A 48 2.63 0.33 -17.11
C SER A 48 1.62 -0.60 -16.43
N ASN A 49 1.64 -0.64 -15.09
CA ASN A 49 0.58 -1.27 -14.33
C ASN A 49 -0.65 -0.37 -14.26
N SER A 50 -1.83 -0.96 -14.38
CA SER A 50 -3.09 -0.28 -14.01
C SER A 50 -3.19 -0.14 -12.49
N VAL A 51 -4.08 0.75 -12.03
CA VAL A 51 -4.39 0.90 -10.60
C VAL A 51 -4.90 -0.41 -10.01
N GLY A 52 -5.78 -1.13 -10.74
CA GLY A 52 -6.28 -2.43 -10.33
C GLY A 52 -5.18 -3.46 -10.11
N ASN A 53 -4.19 -3.55 -11.01
CA ASN A 53 -3.04 -4.45 -10.84
C ASN A 53 -2.22 -4.09 -9.59
N LEU A 54 -1.98 -2.80 -9.34
CA LEU A 54 -1.25 -2.35 -8.15
C LEU A 54 -1.97 -2.75 -6.85
N VAL A 55 -3.30 -2.62 -6.80
CA VAL A 55 -4.11 -3.02 -5.64
C VAL A 55 -4.10 -4.54 -5.45
N LEU A 56 -4.20 -5.32 -6.52
CA LEU A 56 -4.11 -6.78 -6.46
C LEU A 56 -2.74 -7.25 -5.95
N HIS A 57 -1.66 -6.67 -6.46
CA HIS A 57 -0.31 -6.97 -5.97
C HIS A 57 -0.14 -6.61 -4.50
N LEU A 58 -0.62 -5.44 -4.09
CA LEU A 58 -0.57 -5.03 -2.67
C LEU A 58 -1.34 -6.03 -1.79
N SER A 59 -2.54 -6.43 -2.22
CA SER A 59 -3.38 -7.39 -1.50
C SER A 59 -2.76 -8.78 -1.43
N GLY A 60 -1.98 -9.19 -2.44
CA GLY A 60 -1.19 -10.42 -2.42
C GLY A 60 0.01 -10.35 -1.47
N ASN A 61 0.65 -9.18 -1.33
CA ASN A 61 1.83 -8.99 -0.50
C ASN A 61 1.52 -8.83 0.99
N VAL A 62 0.33 -8.31 1.33
CA VAL A 62 -0.08 -7.98 2.71
C VAL A 62 -0.96 -9.08 3.34
N ARG A 63 -1.13 -10.21 2.64
CA ARG A 63 -1.82 -11.40 3.15
C ARG A 63 -1.00 -12.17 4.19
#